data_AF-A2FAE7-F1
#
_entry.id   AF-A2FAE7-F1
#
_cell.length_a   1.000
_cell.length_b   1.000
_cell.length_c   1.000
_cell.angle_alpha   90.00
_cell.angle_beta   90.00
_cell.angle_gamma   90.00
#
_symmetry.space_group_name_H-M   'P 1'
#
loop_
_entity.id
_entity.type
_entity.pdbx_description
1 polymer ?
#
loop_
_entity_poly.entity_id
_entity_poly.type
_entity_poly.pdbx_seq_one_letter_code
_entity_poly.pdbx_strand_id
1 'polypeptide(L)'
;MTNVPNFCFSGCTKLSNIKFQNSVDTIGINSFNGCSSLTSINIPSSIRIISEYAFHNCNQLSSINIPSTCNLETFALNSIEGCESLQNISDFQSSKYECALNTIYFSEDENKKQLIYHLSKSIDEEIIIKCDIICKNSFVDCNNVVNISLLPNGVSMIETSSFYRCINLKYISFPYSVETVQSLSFVECNNLRCPVIENQTFEYLEMILQSGISKDLLSSCHIIEITNDFHDSFSFFDCAYILTLFILTKI
;
A
#
# COMPACT_ATOMS: atom_id res chain seq x y z
N MET A 1 32.91 12.34 -9.13
CA MET A 1 31.50 12.68 -9.42
C MET A 1 30.68 11.85 -8.45
N THR A 2 30.14 12.48 -7.40
CA THR A 2 29.59 11.80 -6.22
C THR A 2 28.08 11.50 -6.33
N ASN A 3 27.40 12.02 -7.36
CA ASN A 3 25.95 11.90 -7.55
C ASN A 3 25.62 11.72 -9.03
N VAL A 4 24.49 11.07 -9.34
CA VAL A 4 23.86 11.14 -10.67
C VAL A 4 23.07 12.46 -10.72
N PRO A 5 23.45 13.42 -11.59
CA PRO A 5 22.79 14.72 -11.64
C PRO A 5 21.32 14.62 -12.05
N ASN A 6 20.56 15.65 -11.68
CA ASN A 6 19.18 15.79 -12.14
C ASN A 6 19.11 15.74 -13.68
N PHE A 7 18.13 15.04 -14.22
CA PHE A 7 17.87 14.88 -15.66
C PHE A 7 19.01 14.27 -16.50
N CYS A 8 20.08 13.74 -15.89
CA CYS A 8 21.32 13.36 -16.60
C CYS A 8 21.11 12.41 -17.79
N PHE A 9 20.17 11.46 -17.68
CA PHE A 9 19.80 10.50 -18.71
C PHE A 9 18.31 10.57 -19.06
N SER A 10 17.64 11.69 -18.75
CA SER A 10 16.22 11.85 -19.09
C SER A 10 16.00 11.72 -20.59
N GLY A 11 15.01 10.92 -20.99
CA GLY A 11 14.64 10.63 -22.37
C GLY A 11 15.63 9.75 -23.14
N CYS A 12 16.62 9.15 -22.48
CA CYS A 12 17.56 8.22 -23.12
C CYS A 12 16.88 6.86 -23.41
N THR A 13 16.00 6.82 -24.40
CA THR A 13 15.15 5.66 -24.74
C THR A 13 15.92 4.41 -25.13
N LYS A 14 17.20 4.52 -25.50
CA LYS A 14 18.10 3.39 -25.81
C LYS A 14 18.99 2.95 -24.66
N LEU A 15 18.96 3.64 -23.51
CA LEU A 15 19.76 3.26 -22.34
C LEU A 15 19.19 1.99 -21.72
N SER A 16 19.90 0.87 -21.88
CA SER A 16 19.48 -0.44 -21.40
C SER A 16 20.29 -0.96 -20.21
N ASN A 17 21.46 -0.36 -19.94
CA ASN A 17 22.34 -0.79 -18.87
C ASN A 17 23.04 0.42 -18.23
N ILE A 18 23.11 0.40 -16.91
CA ILE A 18 23.74 1.45 -16.09
C ILE A 18 24.75 0.77 -15.17
N LYS A 19 25.97 1.30 -15.13
CA LYS A 19 26.98 0.89 -14.15
C LYS A 19 27.37 2.10 -13.33
N PHE A 20 27.08 2.04 -12.04
CA PHE A 20 27.53 3.05 -11.09
C PHE A 20 29.04 2.89 -10.84
N GLN A 21 29.78 4.00 -10.91
CA GLN A 21 31.21 4.05 -10.58
C GLN A 21 31.40 4.81 -9.27
N ASN A 22 32.30 4.31 -8.40
CA ASN A 22 32.62 4.91 -7.09
C ASN A 22 31.40 5.09 -6.16
N SER A 23 31.64 5.67 -4.97
CA SER A 23 30.61 6.01 -3.98
C SER A 23 29.67 7.09 -4.53
N VAL A 24 28.63 6.65 -5.24
CA VAL A 24 27.51 7.50 -5.60
C VAL A 24 26.57 7.55 -4.40
N ASP A 25 26.20 8.76 -3.99
CA ASP A 25 25.35 8.97 -2.81
C ASP A 25 23.90 9.30 -3.21
N THR A 26 23.69 9.93 -4.38
CA THR A 26 22.36 10.38 -4.82
C THR A 26 22.06 10.01 -6.26
N ILE A 27 20.83 9.54 -6.49
CA ILE A 27 20.19 9.49 -7.80
C ILE A 27 19.25 10.69 -7.92
N GLY A 28 19.66 11.69 -8.72
CA GLY A 28 18.96 12.97 -8.83
C GLY A 28 17.58 12.90 -9.47
N ILE A 29 16.86 14.02 -9.32
CA ILE A 29 15.49 14.21 -9.81
C ILE A 29 15.43 13.94 -11.33
N ASN A 30 14.46 13.13 -11.77
CA ASN A 30 14.27 12.80 -13.19
C ASN A 30 15.51 12.21 -13.89
N SER A 31 16.51 11.72 -13.16
CA SER A 31 17.81 11.34 -13.73
C SER A 31 17.73 10.26 -14.81
N PHE A 32 16.78 9.34 -14.73
CA PHE A 32 16.51 8.29 -15.72
C PHE A 32 15.07 8.35 -16.26
N ASN A 33 14.36 9.47 -16.13
CA ASN A 33 12.99 9.60 -16.62
C ASN A 33 12.90 9.20 -18.10
N GLY A 34 11.96 8.33 -18.46
CA GLY A 34 11.71 7.92 -19.85
C GLY A 34 12.80 7.04 -20.45
N CYS A 35 13.66 6.41 -19.65
CA CYS A 35 14.62 5.40 -20.12
C CYS A 35 13.90 4.09 -20.47
N SER A 36 13.16 4.10 -21.57
CA SER A 36 12.22 3.04 -21.92
C SER A 36 12.85 1.69 -22.30
N SER A 37 14.17 1.62 -22.55
CA SER A 37 14.90 0.35 -22.76
C SER A 37 15.57 -0.19 -21.49
N LEU A 38 15.50 0.51 -20.36
CA LEU A 38 16.11 0.06 -19.11
C LEU A 38 15.25 -1.05 -18.52
N THR A 39 15.76 -2.28 -18.48
CA THR A 39 15.02 -3.45 -18.00
C THR A 39 15.27 -3.78 -16.54
N SER A 40 16.45 -3.42 -16.02
CA SER A 40 16.85 -3.69 -14.65
C SER A 40 17.86 -2.65 -14.20
N ILE A 41 17.90 -2.34 -12.90
CA ILE A 41 18.94 -1.49 -12.34
C ILE A 41 19.49 -2.05 -11.02
N ASN A 42 20.82 -2.00 -10.88
CA ASN A 42 21.52 -2.38 -9.66
C ASN A 42 21.93 -1.11 -8.92
N ILE A 43 21.25 -0.79 -7.82
CA ILE A 43 21.51 0.37 -6.97
C ILE A 43 22.64 0.00 -6.01
N PRO A 44 23.78 0.73 -5.96
CA PRO A 44 24.85 0.41 -5.02
C PRO A 44 24.44 0.76 -3.58
N SER A 45 24.99 0.04 -2.61
CA SER A 45 24.67 0.22 -1.17
C SER A 45 25.02 1.62 -0.64
N SER A 46 25.89 2.37 -1.34
CA SER A 46 26.26 3.74 -1.00
C SER A 46 25.16 4.76 -1.25
N ILE A 47 24.15 4.45 -2.08
CA ILE A 47 23.07 5.40 -2.36
C ILE A 47 22.27 5.67 -1.09
N ARG A 48 22.19 6.96 -0.74
CA ARG A 48 21.41 7.51 0.37
C ARG A 48 20.09 8.08 -0.12
N ILE A 49 20.05 8.62 -1.33
CA ILE A 49 18.87 9.34 -1.84
C ILE A 49 18.50 8.84 -3.24
N ILE A 50 17.26 8.38 -3.39
CA ILE A 50 16.59 8.20 -4.68
C ILE A 50 15.52 9.30 -4.77
N SER A 51 15.81 10.32 -5.59
CA SER A 51 14.97 11.52 -5.69
C SER A 51 13.71 11.29 -6.54
N GLU A 52 12.80 12.27 -6.45
CA GLU A 52 11.53 12.29 -7.18
C GLU A 52 11.71 12.02 -8.67
N TYR A 53 10.83 11.19 -9.21
CA TYR A 53 10.78 10.81 -10.62
C TYR A 53 12.07 10.23 -11.20
N ALA A 54 13.02 9.77 -10.37
CA ALA A 54 14.32 9.28 -10.82
C ALA A 54 14.21 8.23 -11.94
N PHE A 55 13.23 7.32 -11.87
CA PHE A 55 12.95 6.27 -12.86
C PHE A 55 11.57 6.41 -13.49
N HIS A 56 10.95 7.61 -13.46
CA HIS A 56 9.60 7.83 -13.98
C HIS A 56 9.51 7.39 -15.45
N ASN A 57 8.45 6.67 -15.84
CA ASN A 57 8.20 6.20 -17.20
C ASN A 57 9.34 5.33 -17.77
N CYS A 58 10.05 4.59 -16.91
CA CYS A 58 10.90 3.49 -17.33
C CYS A 58 10.03 2.24 -17.57
N ASN A 59 9.20 2.26 -18.62
CA ASN A 59 8.10 1.30 -18.79
C ASN A 59 8.55 -0.16 -18.90
N GLN A 60 9.79 -0.44 -19.33
CA GLN A 60 10.35 -1.81 -19.40
C GLN A 60 11.13 -2.22 -18.15
N LEU A 61 11.30 -1.33 -17.16
CA LEU A 61 12.03 -1.63 -15.93
C LEU A 61 11.24 -2.67 -15.14
N SER A 62 11.76 -3.89 -15.07
CA SER A 62 11.11 -5.02 -14.42
C SER A 62 11.66 -5.33 -13.03
N SER A 63 12.88 -4.88 -12.74
CA SER A 63 13.55 -5.12 -11.46
C SER A 63 14.43 -3.96 -10.98
N ILE A 64 14.35 -3.68 -9.69
CA ILE A 64 15.28 -2.80 -8.98
C ILE A 64 15.98 -3.63 -7.91
N ASN A 65 17.30 -3.78 -8.06
CA ASN A 65 18.12 -4.55 -7.14
C ASN A 65 18.88 -3.60 -6.21
N ILE A 66 18.50 -3.60 -4.94
CA ILE A 66 19.17 -2.92 -3.82
C ILE A 66 19.81 -4.00 -2.92
N PRO A 67 21.09 -3.87 -2.54
CA PRO A 67 21.73 -4.78 -1.59
C PRO A 67 20.94 -4.90 -0.30
N SER A 68 20.94 -6.11 0.28
CA SER A 68 20.16 -6.44 1.50
C SER A 68 20.45 -5.52 2.69
N THR A 69 21.63 -4.91 2.73
CA THR A 69 21.97 -3.81 3.63
C THR A 69 22.44 -2.61 2.81
N CYS A 70 21.82 -1.45 3.01
CA CYS A 70 22.11 -0.24 2.26
C CYS A 70 22.01 1.03 3.13
N ASN A 71 22.52 2.14 2.62
CA ASN A 71 22.56 3.44 3.31
C ASN A 71 21.36 4.34 2.97
N LEU A 72 20.27 3.77 2.45
CA LEU A 72 19.14 4.54 1.93
C LEU A 72 18.45 5.33 3.04
N GLU A 73 18.42 6.66 2.89
CA GLU A 73 17.80 7.60 3.83
C GLU A 73 16.57 8.29 3.25
N THR A 74 16.41 8.28 1.93
CA THR A 74 15.26 8.86 1.24
C THR A 74 14.94 8.04 0.00
N PHE A 75 13.71 7.52 -0.05
CA PHE A 75 13.11 6.90 -1.23
C PHE A 75 11.85 7.67 -1.60
N ALA A 76 11.92 8.49 -2.65
CA ALA A 76 10.72 9.17 -3.14
C ALA A 76 9.79 8.13 -3.81
N LEU A 77 8.57 7.95 -3.30
CA LEU A 77 7.64 6.94 -3.82
C LEU A 77 7.28 7.14 -5.29
N ASN A 78 7.20 8.41 -5.74
CA ASN A 78 7.01 8.77 -7.14
C ASN A 78 8.27 8.58 -8.02
N SER A 79 9.39 8.13 -7.45
CA SER A 79 10.60 7.83 -8.23
C SER A 79 10.39 6.71 -9.25
N ILE A 80 9.45 5.81 -9.00
CA ILE A 80 9.13 4.65 -9.84
C ILE A 80 7.73 4.73 -10.46
N GLU A 81 7.13 5.93 -10.50
CA GLU A 81 5.83 6.15 -11.15
C GLU A 81 5.92 5.85 -12.66
N GLY A 82 4.90 5.19 -13.22
CA GLY A 82 4.89 4.82 -14.64
C GLY A 82 5.83 3.65 -15.01
N CYS A 83 6.48 2.99 -14.05
CA CYS A 83 7.22 1.75 -14.29
C CYS A 83 6.26 0.56 -14.45
N GLU A 84 5.57 0.48 -15.60
CA GLU A 84 4.47 -0.46 -15.86
C GLU A 84 4.86 -1.95 -15.86
N SER A 85 6.15 -2.26 -16.02
CA SER A 85 6.67 -3.63 -15.99
C SER A 85 7.33 -4.01 -14.67
N LEU A 86 7.40 -3.10 -13.67
CA LEU A 86 8.17 -3.32 -12.46
C LEU A 86 7.48 -4.36 -11.57
N GLN A 87 8.03 -5.56 -11.55
CA GLN A 87 7.49 -6.69 -10.80
C GLN A 87 8.32 -7.03 -9.57
N ASN A 88 9.56 -6.53 -9.49
CA ASN A 88 10.44 -6.83 -8.37
C ASN A 88 11.22 -5.61 -7.85
N ILE A 89 11.19 -5.45 -6.53
CA ILE A 89 12.17 -4.68 -5.76
C ILE A 89 12.78 -5.68 -4.78
N SER A 90 14.11 -5.84 -4.82
CA SER A 90 14.77 -6.82 -3.96
C SER A 90 14.64 -6.43 -2.49
N ASP A 91 14.59 -7.43 -1.61
CA ASP A 91 14.55 -7.19 -0.16
C ASP A 91 15.79 -6.42 0.30
N PHE A 92 15.59 -5.40 1.13
CA PHE A 92 16.66 -4.59 1.70
C PHE A 92 16.30 -4.00 3.06
N GLN A 93 17.31 -3.65 3.83
CA GLN A 93 17.19 -2.91 5.08
C GLN A 93 18.17 -1.74 5.09
N SER A 94 17.67 -0.57 5.49
CA SER A 94 18.45 0.61 5.85
C SER A 94 18.07 1.09 7.25
N SER A 95 18.60 2.25 7.66
CA SER A 95 18.22 2.89 8.93
C SER A 95 16.76 3.36 8.98
N LYS A 96 16.12 3.62 7.82
CA LYS A 96 14.77 4.19 7.73
C LYS A 96 13.79 3.38 6.90
N TYR A 97 14.30 2.59 5.95
CA TYR A 97 13.48 1.84 5.00
C TYR A 97 13.78 0.35 5.08
N GLU A 98 12.74 -0.43 4.90
CA GLU A 98 12.81 -1.88 4.74
C GLU A 98 11.98 -2.25 3.52
N CYS A 99 12.48 -3.11 2.65
CA CYS A 99 11.66 -3.77 1.66
C CYS A 99 11.61 -5.27 1.94
N ALA A 100 10.40 -5.80 2.01
CA ALA A 100 10.15 -7.23 2.13
C ALA A 100 9.02 -7.60 1.17
N LEU A 101 9.28 -8.56 0.27
CA LEU A 101 8.29 -9.02 -0.71
C LEU A 101 7.64 -7.85 -1.47
N ASN A 102 8.47 -7.02 -2.10
CA ASN A 102 8.07 -5.85 -2.89
C ASN A 102 7.26 -4.78 -2.12
N THR A 103 7.18 -4.91 -0.80
CA THR A 103 6.49 -3.99 0.10
C THR A 103 7.53 -3.14 0.80
N ILE A 104 7.43 -1.83 0.68
CA ILE A 104 8.31 -0.86 1.30
C ILE A 104 7.67 -0.35 2.59
N TYR A 105 8.44 -0.46 3.65
CA TYR A 105 8.14 0.06 4.96
C TYR A 105 9.07 1.23 5.29
N PHE A 106 8.57 2.14 6.11
CA PHE A 106 9.30 3.28 6.65
C PHE A 106 9.16 3.31 8.17
N SER A 107 10.26 3.61 8.87
CA SER A 107 10.28 3.76 10.32
C SER A 107 11.10 5.01 10.67
N GLU A 108 10.49 5.98 11.34
CA GLU A 108 11.22 7.13 11.89
C GLU A 108 11.98 6.74 13.16
N ASP A 109 11.38 5.86 13.97
CA ASP A 109 11.90 5.33 15.22
C ASP A 109 11.64 3.81 15.30
N GLU A 110 12.35 3.10 16.18
CA GLU A 110 12.24 1.62 16.34
C GLU A 110 10.84 1.14 16.76
N ASN A 111 9.97 2.05 17.21
CA ASN A 111 8.67 1.71 17.78
C ASN A 111 7.51 1.77 16.79
N LYS A 112 7.71 2.31 15.58
CA LYS A 112 6.59 2.56 14.65
C LYS A 112 6.99 2.31 13.21
N LYS A 113 6.47 1.22 12.65
CA LYS A 113 6.67 0.79 11.28
C LYS A 113 5.44 1.13 10.45
N GLN A 114 5.64 1.82 9.34
CA GLN A 114 4.58 2.22 8.41
C GLN A 114 4.77 1.50 7.09
N LEU A 115 3.72 0.89 6.54
CA LEU A 115 3.70 0.37 5.18
C LEU A 115 3.34 1.52 4.25
N ILE A 116 4.30 1.96 3.44
CA ILE A 116 4.15 3.16 2.62
C ILE A 116 3.87 2.85 1.15
N TYR A 117 4.26 1.66 0.68
CA TYR A 117 4.08 1.28 -0.71
C TYR A 117 4.17 -0.24 -0.89
N HIS A 118 3.27 -0.81 -1.68
CA HIS A 118 3.40 -2.13 -2.27
C HIS A 118 3.43 -1.99 -3.79
N LEU A 119 4.31 -2.75 -4.43
CA LEU A 119 4.51 -2.68 -5.86
C LEU A 119 3.25 -3.15 -6.62
N SER A 120 2.61 -2.24 -7.36
CA SER A 120 1.31 -2.47 -8.01
C SER A 120 1.30 -3.62 -9.02
N LYS A 121 2.44 -3.89 -9.66
CA LYS A 121 2.60 -4.98 -10.63
C LYS A 121 3.30 -6.20 -10.05
N SER A 122 3.50 -6.26 -8.73
CA SER A 122 4.04 -7.46 -8.08
C SER A 122 3.22 -8.70 -8.42
N ILE A 123 3.86 -9.86 -8.46
CA ILE A 123 3.19 -11.17 -8.62
C ILE A 123 2.65 -11.72 -7.28
N ASP A 124 2.78 -10.96 -6.19
CA ASP A 124 2.35 -11.39 -4.86
C ASP A 124 0.82 -11.52 -4.78
N GLU A 125 0.35 -12.73 -4.48
CA GLU A 125 -1.09 -13.02 -4.30
C GLU A 125 -1.54 -12.90 -2.84
N GLU A 126 -0.64 -13.23 -1.90
CA GLU A 126 -0.89 -13.22 -0.47
C GLU A 126 0.10 -12.32 0.24
N ILE A 127 -0.41 -11.39 1.04
CA ILE A 127 0.42 -10.41 1.75
C ILE A 127 0.12 -10.47 3.24
N ILE A 128 1.18 -10.70 4.02
CA ILE A 128 1.12 -10.66 5.48
C ILE A 128 1.68 -9.30 5.91
N ILE A 129 0.82 -8.46 6.47
CA ILE A 129 1.18 -7.09 6.85
C ILE A 129 1.67 -7.07 8.29
N LYS A 130 2.91 -6.59 8.46
CA LYS A 130 3.62 -6.45 9.75
C LYS A 130 4.05 -5.01 9.97
N CYS A 131 3.08 -4.14 10.25
CA CYS A 131 3.31 -2.72 10.50
C CYS A 131 2.22 -2.17 11.42
N ASP A 132 2.45 -0.99 11.98
CA ASP A 132 1.49 -0.24 12.79
C ASP A 132 0.48 0.51 11.94
N ILE A 133 0.92 1.08 10.82
CA ILE A 133 0.08 1.91 9.94
C ILE A 133 0.22 1.46 8.49
N ILE A 134 -0.92 1.29 7.82
CA ILE A 134 -0.99 1.19 6.36
C ILE A 134 -1.27 2.58 5.81
N CYS A 135 -0.27 3.19 5.17
CA CYS A 135 -0.36 4.57 4.73
C CYS A 135 -1.24 4.74 3.48
N LYS A 136 -1.64 5.99 3.26
CA LYS A 136 -2.41 6.42 2.10
C LYS A 136 -1.74 5.99 0.80
N ASN A 137 -2.54 5.50 -0.15
CA ASN A 137 -2.11 5.08 -1.48
C ASN A 137 -1.01 3.99 -1.48
N SER A 138 -0.89 3.20 -0.41
CA SER A 138 0.14 2.17 -0.32
C SER A 138 -0.12 0.98 -1.26
N PHE A 139 -1.37 0.59 -1.47
CA PHE A 139 -1.80 -0.43 -2.43
C PHE A 139 -2.72 0.18 -3.50
N VAL A 140 -2.12 0.78 -4.52
CA VAL A 140 -2.85 1.32 -5.68
C VAL A 140 -2.70 0.36 -6.86
N ASP A 141 -3.83 -0.08 -7.44
CA ASP A 141 -3.86 -0.99 -8.59
C ASP A 141 -3.11 -2.33 -8.35
N CYS A 142 -3.01 -2.78 -7.10
CA CYS A 142 -2.39 -4.05 -6.72
C CYS A 142 -3.29 -5.23 -7.09
N ASN A 143 -3.48 -5.43 -8.39
CA ASN A 143 -4.49 -6.33 -8.96
C ASN A 143 -4.08 -7.80 -8.95
N ASN A 144 -2.88 -8.16 -8.50
CA ASN A 144 -2.53 -9.57 -8.28
C ASN A 144 -2.81 -10.01 -6.84
N VAL A 145 -2.97 -9.06 -5.91
CA VAL A 145 -3.22 -9.36 -4.49
C VAL A 145 -4.64 -9.89 -4.32
N VAL A 146 -4.75 -11.09 -3.78
CA VAL A 146 -6.02 -11.79 -3.53
C VAL A 146 -6.35 -11.80 -2.04
N ASN A 147 -5.34 -11.93 -1.18
CA ASN A 147 -5.51 -12.07 0.26
C ASN A 147 -4.56 -11.15 1.03
N ILE A 148 -5.13 -10.39 1.97
CA ILE A 148 -4.37 -9.58 2.91
C ILE A 148 -4.64 -10.07 4.32
N SER A 149 -3.58 -10.51 4.98
CA SER A 149 -3.60 -10.95 6.37
C SER A 149 -2.97 -9.89 7.26
N LEU A 150 -3.80 -9.26 8.10
CA LEU A 150 -3.35 -8.33 9.13
C LEU A 150 -3.04 -9.14 10.40
N LEU A 151 -1.80 -9.09 10.89
CA LEU A 151 -1.47 -9.80 12.13
C LEU A 151 -2.18 -9.15 13.33
N PRO A 152 -2.70 -9.97 14.28
CA PRO A 152 -3.23 -9.46 15.55
C PRO A 152 -2.17 -8.66 16.30
N ASN A 153 -2.53 -7.49 16.82
CA ASN A 153 -1.61 -6.51 17.45
C ASN A 153 -0.59 -5.88 16.49
N GLY A 154 -0.80 -6.01 15.18
CA GLY A 154 0.04 -5.37 14.17
C GLY A 154 -0.50 -4.00 13.80
N VAL A 155 -1.52 -3.98 12.94
CA VAL A 155 -2.03 -2.74 12.33
C VAL A 155 -3.05 -2.07 13.25
N SER A 156 -2.83 -0.78 13.56
CA SER A 156 -3.76 0.09 14.28
C SER A 156 -4.54 1.05 13.39
N MET A 157 -3.93 1.50 12.29
CA MET A 157 -4.56 2.44 11.37
C MET A 157 -4.40 2.06 9.91
N ILE A 158 -5.51 2.13 9.18
CA ILE A 158 -5.58 2.03 7.72
C ILE A 158 -5.98 3.40 7.18
N GLU A 159 -5.10 4.05 6.42
CA GLU A 159 -5.31 5.40 5.91
C GLU A 159 -6.12 5.44 4.60
N THR A 160 -6.66 6.62 4.28
CA THR A 160 -7.50 6.89 3.10
C THR A 160 -6.87 6.36 1.82
N SER A 161 -7.66 5.67 1.00
CA SER A 161 -7.23 5.12 -0.30
C SER A 161 -6.02 4.19 -0.25
N SER A 162 -5.76 3.57 0.92
CA SER A 162 -4.72 2.56 1.08
C SER A 162 -4.86 1.38 0.11
N PHE A 163 -6.08 0.92 -0.19
CA PHE A 163 -6.38 -0.17 -1.13
C PHE A 163 -7.20 0.30 -2.33
N TYR A 164 -6.73 1.33 -3.02
CA TYR A 164 -7.44 1.90 -4.17
C TYR A 164 -7.35 1.00 -5.41
N ARG A 165 -8.51 0.64 -5.99
CA ARG A 165 -8.64 -0.21 -7.19
C ARG A 165 -7.91 -1.55 -7.09
N CYS A 166 -7.87 -2.17 -5.91
CA CYS A 166 -7.38 -3.54 -5.77
C CYS A 166 -8.48 -4.52 -6.22
N ILE A 167 -8.71 -4.64 -7.52
CA ILE A 167 -9.93 -5.27 -8.07
C ILE A 167 -10.01 -6.77 -7.79
N ASN A 168 -8.90 -7.45 -7.53
CA ASN A 168 -8.85 -8.89 -7.29
C ASN A 168 -8.73 -9.25 -5.80
N LEU A 169 -8.69 -8.25 -4.92
CA LEU A 169 -8.67 -8.47 -3.47
C LEU A 169 -9.99 -9.12 -3.06
N LYS A 170 -9.90 -10.32 -2.47
CA LYS A 170 -11.06 -11.12 -2.04
C LYS A 170 -11.18 -11.19 -0.53
N TYR A 171 -10.06 -11.30 0.17
CA TYR A 171 -10.05 -11.59 1.59
C TYR A 171 -9.25 -10.55 2.35
N ILE A 172 -9.88 -10.00 3.39
CA ILE A 172 -9.25 -9.16 4.39
C ILE A 172 -9.94 -9.38 5.74
N SER A 173 -9.14 -9.34 6.80
CA SER A 173 -9.60 -9.40 8.19
C SER A 173 -9.31 -8.09 8.92
N PHE A 174 -10.26 -7.65 9.75
CA PHE A 174 -10.14 -6.51 10.65
C PHE A 174 -10.11 -7.01 12.10
N PRO A 175 -8.91 -7.33 12.63
CA PRO A 175 -8.76 -7.73 14.03
C PRO A 175 -8.99 -6.54 14.97
N TYR A 176 -9.19 -6.79 16.27
CA TYR A 176 -9.38 -5.75 17.29
C TYR A 176 -8.28 -4.69 17.34
N SER A 177 -7.07 -5.04 16.90
CA SER A 177 -5.97 -4.07 16.84
C SER A 177 -6.22 -2.95 15.85
N VAL A 178 -7.03 -3.17 14.79
CA VAL A 178 -7.35 -2.14 13.81
C VAL A 178 -8.37 -1.18 14.42
N GLU A 179 -7.88 -0.10 15.00
CA GLU A 179 -8.69 0.92 15.67
C GLU A 179 -9.36 1.86 14.69
N THR A 180 -8.67 2.24 13.61
CA THR A 180 -9.14 3.23 12.63
C THR A 180 -8.99 2.72 11.21
N VAL A 181 -10.08 2.77 10.44
CA VAL A 181 -10.10 2.59 8.98
C VAL A 181 -10.65 3.86 8.37
N GLN A 182 -9.79 4.65 7.73
CA GLN A 182 -10.19 5.95 7.17
C GLN A 182 -11.09 5.77 5.94
N SER A 183 -11.84 6.83 5.63
CA SER A 183 -12.77 6.83 4.50
C SER A 183 -12.06 6.54 3.18
N LEU A 184 -12.78 5.88 2.26
CA LEU A 184 -12.31 5.56 0.91
C LEU A 184 -11.08 4.65 0.84
N SER A 185 -10.75 3.90 1.90
CA SER A 185 -9.64 2.94 1.94
C SER A 185 -9.78 1.79 0.93
N PHE A 186 -10.99 1.28 0.68
CA PHE A 186 -11.28 0.11 -0.18
C PHE A 186 -12.09 0.47 -1.44
N VAL A 187 -11.86 1.66 -2.00
CA VAL A 187 -12.59 2.10 -3.21
C VAL A 187 -12.24 1.20 -4.41
N GLU A 188 -13.27 0.82 -5.17
CA GLU A 188 -13.18 -0.04 -6.36
C GLU A 188 -12.60 -1.45 -6.09
N CYS A 189 -12.67 -1.93 -4.83
CA CYS A 189 -12.35 -3.31 -4.46
C CYS A 189 -13.56 -4.24 -4.68
N ASN A 190 -13.96 -4.41 -5.95
CA ASN A 190 -15.26 -4.99 -6.31
C ASN A 190 -15.40 -6.50 -6.07
N ASN A 191 -14.30 -7.22 -5.84
CA ASN A 191 -14.32 -8.68 -5.62
C ASN A 191 -14.17 -9.09 -4.14
N LEU A 192 -14.25 -8.12 -3.21
CA LEU A 192 -14.22 -8.41 -1.78
C LEU A 192 -15.33 -9.41 -1.42
N ARG A 193 -14.94 -10.44 -0.68
CA ARG A 193 -15.86 -11.39 -0.04
C ARG A 193 -16.10 -10.95 1.40
N CYS A 194 -16.96 -11.67 2.11
CA CYS A 194 -17.29 -11.40 3.51
C CYS A 194 -16.03 -11.16 4.36
N PRO A 195 -15.77 -9.91 4.79
CA PRO A 195 -14.61 -9.62 5.60
C PRO A 195 -14.82 -10.19 7.00
N VAL A 196 -13.74 -10.66 7.62
CA VAL A 196 -13.77 -11.06 9.03
C VAL A 196 -13.58 -9.81 9.87
N ILE A 197 -14.60 -9.37 10.60
CA ILE A 197 -14.55 -8.18 11.45
C ILE A 197 -14.70 -8.61 12.90
N GLU A 198 -13.70 -8.32 13.75
CA GLU A 198 -13.76 -8.70 15.16
C GLU A 198 -14.55 -7.70 16.01
N ASN A 199 -14.49 -6.40 15.69
CA ASN A 199 -15.25 -5.36 16.39
C ASN A 199 -16.61 -5.11 15.72
N GLN A 200 -17.68 -5.44 16.44
CA GLN A 200 -19.07 -5.39 15.95
C GLN A 200 -19.88 -4.23 16.56
N THR A 201 -19.23 -3.19 17.12
CA THR A 201 -19.96 -1.99 17.57
C THR A 201 -20.52 -1.22 16.36
N PHE A 202 -21.62 -0.49 16.58
CA PHE A 202 -22.26 0.29 15.53
C PHE A 202 -21.29 1.30 14.91
N GLU A 203 -20.55 2.03 15.73
CA GLU A 203 -19.59 3.04 15.28
C GLU A 203 -18.46 2.43 14.44
N TYR A 204 -18.03 1.21 14.77
CA TYR A 204 -16.98 0.51 14.03
C TYR A 204 -17.50 0.04 12.67
N LEU A 205 -18.70 -0.54 12.62
CA LEU A 205 -19.32 -0.96 11.37
C LEU A 205 -19.62 0.23 10.45
N GLU A 206 -20.03 1.38 11.01
CA GLU A 206 -20.19 2.63 10.27
C GLU A 206 -18.86 3.08 9.64
N MET A 207 -17.76 3.03 10.40
CA MET A 207 -16.41 3.32 9.89
C MET A 207 -16.01 2.36 8.75
N ILE A 208 -16.31 1.07 8.88
CA ILE A 208 -16.05 0.08 7.82
C ILE A 208 -16.87 0.40 6.56
N LEU A 209 -18.13 0.82 6.68
CA LEU A 209 -18.93 1.26 5.51
C LEU A 209 -18.31 2.50 4.84
N GLN A 210 -17.90 3.50 5.63
CA GLN A 210 -17.25 4.71 5.12
C GLN A 210 -15.90 4.43 4.45
N SER A 211 -15.24 3.33 4.79
CA SER A 211 -14.00 2.88 4.15
C SER A 211 -14.19 2.49 2.68
N GLY A 212 -15.42 2.27 2.21
CA GLY A 212 -15.73 1.85 0.83
C GLY A 212 -16.09 0.37 0.70
N ILE A 213 -16.14 -0.38 1.80
CA ILE A 213 -16.70 -1.73 1.80
C ILE A 213 -18.22 -1.64 1.63
N SER A 214 -18.75 -2.33 0.62
CA SER A 214 -20.14 -2.22 0.24
C SER A 214 -21.11 -2.67 1.35
N LYS A 215 -22.17 -1.88 1.57
CA LYS A 215 -23.30 -2.24 2.43
C LYS A 215 -23.94 -3.57 1.99
N ASP A 216 -24.04 -3.80 0.67
CA ASP A 216 -24.61 -5.03 0.13
C ASP A 216 -23.75 -6.25 0.44
N LEU A 217 -22.42 -6.07 0.50
CA LEU A 217 -21.52 -7.13 0.90
C LEU A 217 -21.74 -7.48 2.37
N LEU A 218 -21.69 -6.49 3.26
CA LEU A 218 -21.87 -6.74 4.71
C LEU A 218 -23.24 -7.35 5.03
N SER A 219 -24.30 -6.93 4.33
CA SER A 219 -25.63 -7.49 4.51
C SER A 219 -25.74 -8.93 4.01
N SER A 220 -25.12 -9.26 2.86
CA SER A 220 -25.07 -10.63 2.33
C SER A 220 -24.37 -11.61 3.27
N CYS A 221 -23.51 -11.10 4.14
CA CYS A 221 -22.76 -11.85 5.15
C CYS A 221 -23.46 -11.89 6.51
N HIS A 222 -24.67 -11.32 6.64
CA HIS A 222 -25.40 -11.16 7.89
C HIS A 222 -24.62 -10.39 8.98
N ILE A 223 -23.70 -9.51 8.58
CA ILE A 223 -22.96 -8.63 9.50
C ILE A 223 -23.83 -7.43 9.90
N ILE A 224 -24.63 -6.93 8.94
CA ILE A 224 -25.60 -5.86 9.17
C ILE A 224 -26.97 -6.28 8.63
N GLU A 225 -28.05 -5.83 9.27
CA GLU A 225 -29.41 -6.01 8.75
C GLU A 225 -29.82 -4.79 7.91
N ILE A 226 -30.34 -5.04 6.70
CA ILE A 226 -30.98 -3.99 5.89
C ILE A 226 -32.42 -3.86 6.38
N THR A 227 -32.71 -2.87 7.21
CA THR A 227 -34.09 -2.43 7.43
C THR A 227 -34.50 -1.49 6.29
N ASN A 228 -35.66 -1.74 5.69
CA ASN A 228 -36.19 -1.03 4.53
C ASN A 228 -36.63 0.43 4.79
N ASP A 229 -36.24 1.02 5.92
CA ASP A 229 -36.60 2.39 6.28
C ASP A 229 -35.38 3.31 6.18
N PHE A 230 -34.94 3.61 4.96
CA PHE A 230 -34.03 4.73 4.74
C PHE A 230 -34.45 5.51 3.50
N HIS A 231 -35.31 6.51 3.74
CA HIS A 231 -35.22 7.75 2.99
C HIS A 231 -33.78 8.27 3.10
N ASP A 232 -33.26 8.74 1.98
CA ASP A 232 -32.06 9.57 1.90
C ASP A 232 -32.07 10.68 2.96
N SER A 233 -31.42 10.45 4.11
CA SER A 233 -31.09 11.52 5.03
C SER A 233 -29.92 11.11 5.92
N PHE A 234 -28.73 11.53 5.50
CA PHE A 234 -27.77 12.06 6.47
C PHE A 234 -28.47 13.18 7.24
N SER A 235 -28.96 12.91 8.45
CA SER A 235 -29.34 13.95 9.39
C SER A 235 -29.13 13.44 10.82
N PHE A 236 -28.20 14.09 11.52
CA PHE A 236 -28.17 14.16 12.98
C PHE A 236 -29.58 14.37 13.52
N PHE A 237 -30.08 13.50 14.39
CA PHE A 237 -30.66 13.83 15.70
C PHE A 237 -31.21 12.56 16.40
N ASP A 238 -31.03 12.56 17.71
CA ASP A 238 -31.76 11.85 18.76
C ASP A 238 -31.51 10.36 19.05
N CYS A 239 -30.63 10.22 20.04
CA CYS A 239 -30.71 9.35 21.21
C CYS A 239 -32.13 8.83 21.56
N ALA A 240 -32.15 7.53 21.89
CA ALA A 240 -33.22 6.74 22.52
C ALA A 240 -34.32 6.20 21.59
N TYR A 241 -34.48 4.86 21.68
CA TYR A 241 -35.49 4.01 21.03
C TYR A 241 -35.27 3.71 19.54
N ILE A 242 -34.62 2.57 19.25
CA ILE A 242 -35.30 1.39 18.69
C ILE A 242 -34.36 0.15 18.76
N LEU A 243 -34.79 -0.78 19.63
CA LEU A 243 -34.69 -2.25 19.62
C LEU A 243 -33.37 -2.94 19.21
N THR A 244 -32.61 -3.55 20.13
CA THR A 244 -32.73 -4.94 20.68
C THR A 244 -32.63 -6.07 19.64
N LEU A 245 -31.73 -7.04 19.92
CA LEU A 245 -31.29 -8.23 19.16
C LEU A 245 -30.11 -7.92 18.21
N PHE A 246 -28.87 -8.42 18.37
CA PHE A 246 -28.43 -9.77 18.75
C PHE A 246 -27.15 -9.75 19.64
N ILE A 247 -27.30 -10.27 20.86
CA ILE A 247 -26.26 -11.00 21.59
C ILE A 247 -26.82 -12.43 21.71
N LEU A 248 -25.99 -13.46 21.44
CA LEU A 248 -26.25 -14.92 21.40
C LEU A 248 -26.62 -15.44 20.00
N THR A 249 -25.84 -16.33 19.36
CA THR A 249 -25.52 -17.67 19.87
C THR A 249 -24.31 -18.29 19.15
N LYS A 250 -23.26 -18.63 19.91
CA LYS A 250 -22.49 -19.87 19.69
C LYS A 250 -23.09 -20.90 20.66
N ILE A 251 -23.86 -21.83 20.11
CA ILE A 251 -23.99 -23.21 20.61
C ILE A 251 -23.53 -24.10 19.48
#